data_AF-A0A317Z686-F1
#
_entry.id   AF-A0A317Z686-F1
#
_cell.length_a   1.000
_cell.length_b   1.000
_cell.length_c   1.000
_cell.angle_alpha   90.00
_cell.angle_beta   90.00
_cell.angle_gamma   90.00
#
_symmetry.space_group_name_H-M   'P 1'
#
loop_
_entity.id
_entity.type
_entity.pdbx_description
1 polymer ?
#
loop_
_entity_poly.entity_id
_entity_poly.type
_entity_poly.pdbx_seq_one_letter_code
_entity_poly.pdbx_strand_id
1 'polypeptide(L)' 'HLNEMARVAENEQQSLALLLIDIDGFKDVNDAYTHHAGDAVLKQMSHLLQNYVPKKTRIFRNGGEEFSIVLRDCSL' A
#
# COMPACT_ATOMS: atom_id res chain seq x y z
N HIS A 1 -12.26 4.64 6.54
CA HIS A 1 -11.73 3.28 6.36
C HIS A 1 -10.75 2.86 7.45
N LEU A 2 -9.70 3.61 7.76
CA LEU A 2 -8.75 3.20 8.81
C LEU A 2 -9.41 3.06 10.20
N ASN A 3 -10.16 4.08 10.65
CA ASN A 3 -10.88 4.03 11.94
C ASN A 3 -11.86 2.85 12.04
N GLU A 4 -12.47 2.46 10.92
CA GLU A 4 -13.35 1.30 10.86
C GLU A 4 -12.55 0.00 11.07
N MET A 5 -11.41 -0.14 10.39
CA MET A 5 -10.55 -1.32 10.54
C MET A 5 -9.93 -1.41 11.94
N ALA A 6 -9.56 -0.28 12.54
CA ALA A 6 -9.08 -0.22 13.91
C ALA A 6 -10.16 -0.69 14.89
N ARG A 7 -11.40 -0.20 14.75
CA ARG A 7 -12.53 -0.65 15.59
C ARG A 7 -12.81 -2.14 15.44
N VAL A 8 -12.75 -2.68 14.22
CA VAL A 8 -12.95 -4.13 14.01
C VAL A 8 -11.82 -4.94 14.65
N ALA A 9 -10.56 -4.52 14.48
CA ALA A 9 -9.42 -5.19 15.11
C ALA A 9 -9.52 -5.17 16.64
N GLU A 10 -9.90 -4.03 17.22
CA GLU A 10 -10.13 -3.89 18.66
C GLU A 10 -11.24 -4.82 19.16
N ASN A 11 -12.38 -4.86 18.48
CA ASN A 11 -13.50 -5.74 18.81
C ASN A 11 -13.14 -7.23 18.69
N GLU A 12 -12.30 -7.60 17.72
CA GLU A 12 -11.87 -8.97 17.47
C GLU A 12 -10.60 -9.35 18.27
N GLN A 13 -10.07 -8.43 19.11
CA GLN A 13 -8.79 -8.58 19.82
C GLN A 13 -7.62 -8.99 18.91
N GLN A 14 -7.62 -8.50 17.67
CA GLN A 14 -6.57 -8.73 16.70
C GLN A 14 -5.54 -7.61 16.75
N SER A 15 -4.28 -7.95 16.50
CA SER A 15 -3.26 -6.96 16.21
C SER A 15 -3.56 -6.22 14.90
N LEU A 16 -3.09 -4.97 14.83
CA LEU A 16 -3.17 -4.14 13.64
C LEU A 16 -1.76 -3.66 13.29
N ALA A 17 -1.38 -3.75 12.03
CA ALA A 17 -0.14 -3.19 11.51
C ALA A 17 -0.43 -2.26 10.32
N LEU A 18 0.31 -1.15 10.25
CA LEU A 18 0.27 -0.20 9.14
C LEU A 18 1.63 -0.22 8.46
N LEU A 19 1.65 -0.58 7.18
CA LEU A 19 2.82 -0.48 6.33
C LEU A 19 2.69 0.80 5.51
N LEU A 20 3.70 1.65 5.58
CA LEU A 20 3.88 2.81 4.71
C LEU A 20 4.97 2.45 3.71
N ILE A 21 4.69 2.63 2.42
CA ILE A 21 5.55 2.22 1.32
C ILE A 21 5.75 3.44 0.42
N ASP A 22 7.01 3.74 0.12
CA ASP A 22 7.41 4.76 -0.84
C ASP A 22 8.22 4.09 -1.96
N ILE A 23 8.08 4.56 -3.21
CA ILE A 23 8.87 4.01 -4.34
C ILE A 23 10.13 4.85 -4.50
N ASP A 24 11.25 4.28 -4.08
CA ASP A 24 12.56 4.90 -4.23
C ASP A 24 12.86 5.26 -5.70
N GLY A 25 13.32 6.49 -5.94
CA GLY A 25 13.74 6.96 -7.27
C GLY A 25 12.60 7.17 -8.26
N PHE A 26 11.33 7.24 -7.81
CA PHE A 26 10.20 7.45 -8.72
C PHE A 26 10.29 8.76 -9.51
N LYS A 27 10.78 9.83 -8.88
CA LYS A 27 11.07 11.09 -9.57
C LYS A 27 12.11 10.93 -10.67
N ASP A 28 13.18 10.17 -10.42
CA ASP A 28 14.23 9.94 -11.41
C ASP A 28 13.67 9.20 -12.64
N VAL A 29 12.75 8.26 -12.44
CA VAL A 29 12.04 7.61 -13.55
C VAL A 29 11.20 8.61 -14.34
N ASN A 30 10.47 9.50 -13.68
CA ASN A 30 9.68 10.52 -14.37
C ASN A 30 10.53 11.58 -15.07
N ASP A 31 11.70 11.91 -14.52
CA ASP A 31 12.60 12.92 -15.07
C ASP A 31 13.45 12.34 -16.23
N ALA A 32 13.84 11.06 -16.14
CA ALA A 32 14.60 10.37 -17.19
C ALA A 32 13.73 9.85 -18.35
N TYR A 33 12.45 9.59 -18.08
CA TYR A 33 11.48 9.10 -19.05
C TYR A 33 10.27 10.04 -19.16
N THR A 34 9.14 9.55 -19.65
CA THR A 34 7.88 10.31 -19.68
C THR A 34 7.02 9.94 -18.48
N HIS A 35 6.04 10.77 -18.11
CA HIS A 35 5.07 10.44 -17.05
C HIS A 35 4.32 9.12 -17.29
N HIS A 36 4.19 8.67 -18.54
CA HIS A 36 3.63 7.35 -18.84
C HIS A 36 4.48 6.19 -18.29
N ALA A 37 5.79 6.37 -18.17
CA ALA A 37 6.66 5.39 -17.52
C ALA A 37 6.39 5.34 -16.01
N GLY A 38 6.25 6.49 -15.34
CA GLY A 38 5.82 6.55 -13.94
C GLY A 38 4.46 5.88 -13.72
N ASP A 39 3.48 6.14 -14.59
CA ASP A 39 2.18 5.46 -14.55
C ASP A 39 2.29 3.94 -14.67
N ALA A 40 3.19 3.45 -15.52
CA ALA A 40 3.44 2.02 -15.68
C ALA A 40 4.03 1.41 -14.40
N VAL A 41 4.98 2.10 -13.75
CA VAL A 41 5.56 1.70 -12.46
C VAL A 41 4.49 1.64 -11.38
N LEU A 42 3.64 2.67 -11.25
CA LEU A 42 2.55 2.69 -10.28
C LEU A 42 1.55 1.55 -10.49
N LYS A 43 1.19 1.25 -11.75
CA LYS A 43 0.33 0.12 -12.09
C LYS A 43 0.98 -1.21 -11.73
N GLN A 44 2.26 -1.37 -12.04
CA GLN A 44 3.00 -2.60 -11.69
C GLN A 44 3.08 -2.79 -10.18
N MET A 45 3.39 -1.74 -9.42
CA MET A 45 3.38 -1.77 -7.96
C MET A 45 2.01 -2.18 -7.42
N SER A 46 0.93 -1.57 -7.91
CA SER A 46 -0.43 -1.95 -7.53
C SER A 46 -0.71 -3.45 -7.75
N HIS A 47 -0.34 -4.00 -8.91
CA HIS A 47 -0.50 -5.42 -9.19
C HIS A 47 0.37 -6.30 -8.27
N LEU A 48 1.60 -5.91 -7.99
CA LEU A 48 2.47 -6.62 -7.06
C LEU A 48 1.84 -6.68 -5.66
N LEU A 49 1.42 -5.53 -5.13
CA LEU A 49 0.79 -5.47 -3.81
C LEU A 49 -0.50 -6.31 -3.78
N GLN A 50 -1.35 -6.25 -4.81
CA GLN A 50 -2.57 -7.07 -4.87
C GLN A 50 -2.28 -8.59 -4.92
N ASN A 51 -1.17 -9.00 -5.51
CA ASN A 51 -0.82 -10.41 -5.66
C ASN A 51 -0.14 -10.99 -4.41
N TYR A 52 0.68 -10.21 -3.71
CA TYR A 52 1.48 -10.68 -2.59
C TYR A 52 0.87 -10.42 -1.22
N VAL A 53 -0.01 -9.42 -1.10
CA VAL A 53 -0.62 -9.06 0.17
C VAL A 53 -1.88 -9.92 0.39
N PRO A 54 -2.16 -10.43 1.61
CA PRO A 54 -3.33 -11.26 1.88
C PRO A 54 -4.65 -10.59 1.45
N LYS A 55 -5.58 -11.36 0.87
CA LYS A 55 -6.84 -10.86 0.29
C LYS A 55 -7.76 -10.07 1.25
N LYS A 56 -7.60 -10.22 2.56
CA LYS A 56 -8.41 -9.53 3.59
C LYS A 56 -7.82 -8.19 4.03
N THR A 57 -6.73 -7.76 3.41
CA THR A 57 -6.05 -6.50 3.70
C THR A 57 -6.58 -5.40 2.79
N ARG A 58 -6.39 -4.15 3.20
CA ARG A 58 -6.70 -3.00 2.34
C ARG A 58 -5.41 -2.31 1.93
N ILE A 59 -5.28 -2.08 0.63
CA ILE A 59 -4.19 -1.34 0.00
C ILE A 59 -4.75 0.02 -0.43
N PHE A 60 -4.00 1.08 -0.15
CA PHE A 60 -4.32 2.46 -0.48
C PHE A 60 -3.16 3.07 -1.25
N ARG A 61 -3.46 3.90 -2.25
CA ARG A 61 -2.50 4.85 -2.83
C ARG A 61 -2.81 6.21 -2.21
N ASN A 62 -1.84 6.79 -1.51
CA ASN A 62 -2.05 8.03 -0.75
C ASN A 62 -1.95 9.28 -1.66
N GLY A 63 -1.20 9.17 -2.75
CA GLY A 63 -0.87 10.26 -3.67
C GLY A 63 0.57 10.06 -4.16
N GLY A 64 0.95 10.66 -5.30
CA GLY A 64 2.31 10.49 -5.85
C GLY A 64 2.70 9.02 -6.02
N GLU A 65 3.85 8.65 -5.48
CA GLU A 65 4.40 7.30 -5.37
C GLU A 65 4.11 6.54 -4.06
N GLU A 66 3.36 7.13 -3.14
CA GLU A 66 3.15 6.57 -1.81
C GLU A 66 1.97 5.58 -1.75
N PHE A 67 2.20 4.45 -1.08
CA PHE A 67 1.21 3.42 -0.79
C PHE A 67 1.11 3.13 0.71
N SER A 68 -0.04 2.63 1.14
CA SER A 68 -0.25 2.16 2.51
C SER A 68 -1.07 0.88 2.55
N ILE A 69 -0.73 0.01 3.50
CA ILE A 69 -1.41 -1.26 3.69
C ILE A 69 -1.78 -1.42 5.15
N VAL A 70 -3.05 -1.75 5.39
CA VAL A 70 -3.57 -2.07 6.73
C VAL A 70 -3.72 -3.57 6.84
N LEU A 71 -2.91 -4.16 7.72
CA LEU A 71 -2.92 -5.59 8.03
C LEU A 71 -3.58 -5.81 9.41
N ARG A 72 -4.36 -6.88 9.53
CA ARG A 72 -4.94 -7.35 10.80
C ARG A 72 -4.41 -8.73 11.10
N ASP A 73 -4.41 -9.10 12.37
CA ASP A 73 -4.03 -10.45 12.84
C ASP A 73 -2.63 -10.85 12.37
N CYS A 74 -1.66 -9.98 12.65
CA CYS A 74 -0.25 -10.19 12.33
C CYS A 74 0.54 -10.43 13.62
N SER A 75 1.31 -11.51 13.67
CA SER A 75 2.38 -11.68 14.65
C SER A 75 3.64 -11.01 14.11
N LEU A 76 4.22 -10.10 14.90
CA LEU A 76 5.55 -9.52 14.65
C LEU A 76 6.64 -10.44 15.20
#